data_AF-A0A1D9GND1-F1
#
_entry.id   AF-A0A1D9GND1-F1
#
_cell.length_a   1.000
_cell.length_b   1.000
_cell.length_c   1.000
_cell.angle_alpha   90.00
_cell.angle_beta   90.00
_cell.angle_gamma   90.00
#
_symmetry.space_group_name_H-M   'P 1'
#
loop_
_entity.id
_entity.type
_entity.pdbx_description
1 polymer ?
#
loop_
_entity_poly.entity_id
_entity_poly.type
_entity_poly.pdbx_seq_one_letter_code
_entity_poly.pdbx_strand_id
1 'polypeptide(L)'
;MKMRAGLLIGLFSVLLGGCKVTVSESYDVSADPHTFTPGLYLDARDTGEYFPASSWNLSQHSDDCIDETLYFETDSGRVRIYGSPAFSDIDFRAAATELEHSIDSVLSRFQLRWWEFVADRSAAAPYPRQILGCLSPTVSRTEFADASISAIGILPHYSQWPYDTGRIITHQLTHFVQENLSRYHSRYSLLPYWFAEGQASVVAGENEASAYQHYDYDPLEDATLLDAGPEDYRFSHYALAYRYLEEANGKLAMTILLDLIQLLDWEGGFDGFTGTGETWAFVEAFNAAGLVDHLNQPLTWQRYKADYHYLLSHSY
;
A
#
# COMPACT_ATOMS: atom_id res chain seq x y z
N MET A 1 -2.36 11.97 -46.91
CA MET A 1 -3.43 12.21 -45.91
C MET A 1 -3.90 10.86 -45.40
N LYS A 2 -3.41 10.42 -44.22
CA LYS A 2 -3.85 9.18 -43.57
C LYS A 2 -4.32 9.56 -42.17
N MET A 3 -5.61 9.41 -41.92
CA MET A 3 -6.24 9.62 -40.61
C MET A 3 -5.69 8.56 -39.65
N ARG A 4 -5.10 9.01 -38.54
CA ARG A 4 -4.87 8.18 -37.35
C ARG A 4 -6.16 8.19 -36.54
N ALA A 5 -6.79 7.03 -36.41
CA ALA A 5 -7.82 6.81 -35.42
C ALA A 5 -7.14 6.84 -34.04
N GLY A 6 -7.46 7.86 -33.25
CA GLY A 6 -7.08 7.92 -31.85
C GLY A 6 -7.95 6.95 -31.07
N LEU A 7 -7.34 5.91 -30.51
CA LEU A 7 -7.95 5.09 -29.48
C LEU A 7 -7.89 5.92 -28.19
N LEU A 8 -9.03 6.46 -27.77
CA LEU A 8 -9.21 7.02 -26.43
C LEU A 8 -9.22 5.85 -25.45
N ILE A 9 -8.06 5.50 -24.92
CA ILE A 9 -7.96 4.66 -23.72
C ILE A 9 -8.32 5.59 -22.55
N GLY A 10 -9.46 5.35 -21.92
CA GLY A 10 -9.84 6.05 -20.70
C GLY A 10 -8.81 5.74 -19.62
N LEU A 11 -8.15 6.79 -19.10
CA LEU A 11 -7.40 6.70 -17.85
C LEU A 11 -8.40 6.40 -16.72
N PHE A 12 -8.48 5.15 -16.31
CA PHE A 12 -8.96 4.82 -14.98
C PHE A 12 -7.78 4.97 -14.03
N SER A 13 -7.90 5.88 -13.05
CA SER A 13 -7.09 5.82 -11.85
C SER A 13 -7.39 4.48 -11.18
N VAL A 14 -6.43 3.56 -11.18
CA VAL A 14 -6.56 2.29 -10.48
C VAL A 14 -6.46 2.61 -8.99
N LEU A 15 -7.63 2.73 -8.36
CA LEU A 15 -7.82 2.81 -6.93
C LEU A 15 -7.48 1.43 -6.33
N LEU A 16 -6.75 1.38 -5.22
CA LEU A 16 -6.55 0.16 -4.41
C LEU A 16 -7.83 -0.23 -3.62
N GLY A 17 -9.01 0.26 -4.04
CA GLY A 17 -10.30 -0.14 -3.47
C GLY A 17 -10.63 -1.58 -3.86
N GLY A 18 -10.15 -2.52 -3.06
CA GLY A 18 -10.26 -3.96 -3.32
C GLY A 18 -9.50 -4.87 -2.36
N CYS A 19 -8.71 -4.32 -1.43
CA CYS A 19 -7.98 -5.10 -0.42
C CYS A 19 -8.95 -5.95 0.41
N LYS A 20 -8.66 -7.24 0.61
CA LYS A 20 -9.58 -8.16 1.30
C LYS A 20 -9.71 -7.94 2.81
N VAL A 21 -8.84 -7.15 3.43
CA VAL A 21 -8.60 -7.10 4.88
C VAL A 21 -9.81 -7.55 5.71
N THR A 22 -9.82 -8.83 6.12
CA THR A 22 -11.03 -9.39 6.75
C THR A 22 -11.20 -8.77 8.13
N VAL A 23 -12.29 -8.04 8.33
CA VAL A 23 -12.63 -7.42 9.61
C VAL A 23 -13.23 -8.47 10.54
N SER A 24 -12.65 -8.67 11.73
CA SER A 24 -13.24 -9.54 12.75
C SER A 24 -14.62 -9.04 13.20
N GLU A 25 -15.57 -9.94 13.46
CA GLU A 25 -16.89 -9.56 14.03
C GLU A 25 -16.79 -9.02 15.47
N SER A 26 -15.64 -9.23 16.15
CA SER A 26 -15.34 -8.65 17.45
C SER A 26 -14.83 -7.22 17.31
N TYR A 27 -15.45 -6.32 18.07
CA TYR A 27 -15.02 -4.94 18.19
C TYR A 27 -14.26 -4.75 19.51
N ASP A 28 -13.20 -3.95 19.48
CA ASP A 28 -12.54 -3.54 20.71
C ASP A 28 -13.41 -2.51 21.44
N VAL A 29 -13.54 -2.70 22.75
CA VAL A 29 -14.39 -1.87 23.60
C VAL A 29 -13.50 -0.80 24.22
N SER A 30 -13.51 0.35 23.58
CA SER A 30 -12.88 1.61 24.00
C SER A 30 -11.38 1.72 23.80
N ALA A 31 -11.01 2.67 22.94
CA ALA A 31 -9.70 3.27 22.91
C ALA A 31 -9.46 3.99 24.26
N ASP A 32 -8.56 3.46 25.11
CA ASP A 32 -8.23 4.08 26.41
C ASP A 32 -7.57 5.45 26.18
N PRO A 33 -8.20 6.56 26.60
CA PRO A 33 -7.65 7.89 26.35
C PRO A 33 -6.26 8.13 26.98
N HIS A 34 -5.87 7.31 27.96
CA HIS A 34 -4.56 7.39 28.60
C HIS A 34 -3.43 6.70 27.82
N THR A 35 -3.74 5.94 26.76
CA THR A 35 -2.76 5.26 25.92
C THR A 35 -2.51 5.97 24.59
N PHE A 36 -3.19 7.09 24.34
CA PHE A 36 -3.03 7.85 23.10
C PHE A 36 -1.65 8.47 22.96
N THR A 37 -1.17 8.43 21.72
CA THR A 37 0.02 9.17 21.31
C THR A 37 -0.19 10.66 21.59
N PRO A 38 0.79 11.34 22.22
CA PRO A 38 0.67 12.76 22.52
C PRO A 38 0.74 13.60 21.24
N GLY A 39 0.10 14.76 21.28
CA GLY A 39 -0.04 15.63 20.12
C GLY A 39 -1.00 16.80 20.36
N LEU A 40 -1.19 17.60 19.32
CA LEU A 40 -1.92 18.87 19.37
C LEU A 40 -3.01 18.94 18.29
N TYR A 41 -4.14 19.53 18.66
CA TYR A 41 -5.14 19.99 17.70
C TYR A 41 -4.74 21.34 17.13
N LEU A 42 -4.74 21.43 15.81
CA LEU A 42 -4.32 22.58 15.04
C LEU A 42 -5.33 22.84 13.91
N ASP A 43 -5.27 24.04 13.36
CA ASP A 43 -6.12 24.45 12.24
C ASP A 43 -5.23 24.89 11.06
N ALA A 44 -5.44 24.29 9.90
CA ALA A 44 -4.71 24.60 8.67
C ALA A 44 -4.82 26.07 8.25
N ARG A 45 -5.88 26.78 8.68
CA ARG A 45 -6.03 28.22 8.44
C ARG A 45 -5.03 29.06 9.23
N ASP A 46 -4.56 28.54 10.36
CA ASP A 46 -3.58 29.20 11.23
C ASP A 46 -2.16 28.76 10.88
N THR A 47 -1.98 27.48 10.54
CA THR A 47 -0.65 26.89 10.28
C THR A 47 -0.22 26.96 8.81
N GLY A 48 -1.17 27.09 7.88
CA GLY A 48 -0.92 27.01 6.43
C GLY A 48 -0.76 25.57 5.91
N GLU A 49 -0.95 24.59 6.79
CA GLU A 49 -0.70 23.17 6.54
C GLU A 49 -1.99 22.48 6.12
N TYR A 50 -2.38 22.67 4.85
CA TYR A 50 -3.62 22.10 4.29
C TYR A 50 -3.44 20.64 3.84
N PHE A 51 -4.54 19.90 3.82
CA PHE A 51 -4.59 18.58 3.21
C PHE A 51 -4.25 18.66 1.70
N PRO A 52 -3.53 17.69 1.12
CA PRO A 52 -3.26 17.68 -0.32
C PRO A 52 -4.55 17.68 -1.14
N ALA A 53 -4.61 18.42 -2.24
CA ALA A 53 -5.80 18.53 -3.09
C ALA A 53 -5.65 17.84 -4.45
N SER A 54 -4.59 17.06 -4.65
CA SER A 54 -4.20 16.56 -5.97
C SER A 54 -4.79 15.17 -6.23
N SER A 55 -5.99 15.09 -6.79
CA SER A 55 -6.78 13.84 -6.93
C SER A 55 -6.09 12.58 -7.52
N TRP A 56 -4.94 12.68 -8.20
CA TRP A 56 -4.19 11.49 -8.63
C TRP A 56 -3.38 10.84 -7.51
N ASN A 57 -3.16 11.56 -6.41
CA ASN A 57 -2.36 11.12 -5.27
C ASN A 57 -3.20 10.72 -4.04
N LEU A 58 -4.51 10.89 -4.14
CA LEU A 58 -5.50 10.50 -3.12
C LEU A 58 -6.38 9.37 -3.64
N SER A 59 -6.95 8.63 -2.69
CA SER A 59 -8.08 7.76 -2.97
C SER A 59 -9.40 8.51 -2.83
N GLN A 60 -10.48 7.93 -3.33
CA GLN A 60 -11.82 8.49 -3.18
C GLN A 60 -12.21 8.75 -1.72
N HIS A 61 -11.70 7.93 -0.79
CA HIS A 61 -11.94 8.11 0.64
C HIS A 61 -11.14 9.27 1.23
N SER A 62 -9.89 9.42 0.81
CA SER A 62 -9.03 10.50 1.30
C SER A 62 -9.44 11.87 0.75
N ASP A 63 -10.14 11.92 -0.41
CA ASP A 63 -10.68 13.15 -0.99
C ASP A 63 -11.66 13.88 -0.04
N ASP A 64 -12.30 13.17 0.90
CA ASP A 64 -13.22 13.76 1.89
C ASP A 64 -12.54 14.83 2.77
N CYS A 65 -11.22 14.79 2.92
CA CYS A 65 -10.47 15.72 3.77
C CYS A 65 -9.87 16.93 3.03
N ILE A 66 -10.05 17.07 1.71
CA ILE A 66 -9.45 18.17 0.93
C ILE A 66 -9.83 19.55 1.48
N ASP A 67 -11.09 19.72 1.87
CA ASP A 67 -11.62 20.99 2.39
C ASP A 67 -11.60 21.06 3.92
N GLU A 68 -11.11 20.02 4.60
CA GLU A 68 -11.05 19.98 6.06
C GLU A 68 -9.83 20.76 6.57
N THR A 69 -10.06 21.62 7.56
CA THR A 69 -8.99 22.46 8.13
C THR A 69 -8.55 22.02 9.51
N LEU A 70 -9.38 21.26 10.23
CA LEU A 70 -9.02 20.76 11.55
C LEU A 70 -8.15 19.51 11.42
N TYR A 71 -7.06 19.47 12.17
CA TYR A 71 -6.24 18.28 12.26
C TYR A 71 -5.61 18.07 13.63
N PHE A 72 -5.28 16.81 13.92
CA PHE A 72 -4.43 16.42 15.04
C PHE A 72 -3.04 16.05 14.51
N GLU A 73 -1.99 16.58 15.12
CA GLU A 73 -0.60 16.26 14.78
C GLU A 73 0.10 15.63 15.99
N THR A 74 0.78 14.51 15.78
CA THR A 74 1.54 13.83 16.84
C THR A 74 2.76 14.64 17.23
N ASP A 75 3.19 14.57 18.51
CA ASP A 75 4.37 15.30 19.00
C ASP A 75 5.67 14.90 18.27
N SER A 76 5.72 13.69 17.70
CA SER A 76 6.83 13.22 16.86
C SER A 76 6.89 13.93 15.51
N GLY A 77 5.79 14.59 15.10
CA GLY A 77 5.62 15.20 13.79
C GLY A 77 5.55 14.18 12.65
N ARG A 78 5.33 12.90 12.93
CA ARG A 78 5.26 11.85 11.88
C ARG A 78 3.88 11.67 11.30
N VAL A 79 2.83 11.90 12.08
CA VAL A 79 1.44 11.64 11.67
C VAL A 79 0.60 12.90 11.84
N ARG A 80 -0.25 13.16 10.85
CA ARG A 80 -1.26 14.20 10.90
C ARG A 80 -2.61 13.65 10.44
N ILE A 81 -3.63 13.75 11.28
CA ILE A 81 -4.98 13.26 11.01
C ILE A 81 -5.89 14.45 10.73
N TYR A 82 -6.49 14.51 9.54
CA TYR A 82 -7.50 15.50 9.18
C TYR A 82 -8.89 14.92 9.27
N GLY A 83 -9.88 15.78 9.46
CA GLY A 83 -11.28 15.36 9.48
C GLY A 83 -12.22 16.48 9.88
N SER A 84 -13.51 16.20 9.73
CA SER A 84 -14.58 17.14 10.07
C SER A 84 -14.52 17.57 11.54
N PRO A 85 -14.78 18.85 11.86
CA PRO A 85 -14.98 19.32 13.24
C PRO A 85 -16.15 18.63 13.96
N ALA A 86 -16.99 17.88 13.24
CA ALA A 86 -18.05 17.06 13.81
C ALA A 86 -17.53 15.77 14.49
N PHE A 87 -16.30 15.33 14.19
CA PHE A 87 -15.67 14.20 14.84
C PHE A 87 -15.12 14.58 16.22
N SER A 88 -15.09 13.62 17.13
CA SER A 88 -14.66 13.78 18.51
C SER A 88 -13.14 13.77 18.66
N ASP A 89 -12.65 14.24 19.82
CA ASP A 89 -11.22 14.21 20.14
C ASP A 89 -10.62 12.78 20.04
N ILE A 90 -11.42 11.78 20.41
CA ILE A 90 -11.07 10.36 20.40
C ILE A 90 -10.86 9.87 18.96
N ASP A 91 -11.66 10.33 17.99
CA ASP A 91 -11.56 9.89 16.59
C ASP A 91 -10.18 10.15 16.01
N PHE A 92 -9.67 11.38 16.15
CA PHE A 92 -8.37 11.72 15.60
C PHE A 92 -7.23 11.07 16.39
N ARG A 93 -7.33 11.04 17.73
CA ARG A 93 -6.27 10.48 18.58
C ARG A 93 -6.14 8.97 18.41
N ALA A 94 -7.23 8.25 18.26
CA ALA A 94 -7.21 6.82 17.97
C ALA A 94 -6.51 6.55 16.62
N ALA A 95 -6.88 7.27 15.56
CA ALA A 95 -6.24 7.13 14.25
C ALA A 95 -4.75 7.50 14.26
N ALA A 96 -4.41 8.59 14.93
CA ALA A 96 -3.03 9.01 15.08
C ALA A 96 -2.20 7.96 15.82
N THR A 97 -2.76 7.38 16.89
CA THR A 97 -2.09 6.38 17.72
C THR A 97 -1.82 5.09 16.94
N GLU A 98 -2.81 4.57 16.23
CA GLU A 98 -2.64 3.34 15.43
C GLU A 98 -1.61 3.53 14.32
N LEU A 99 -1.68 4.66 13.58
CA LEU A 99 -0.68 4.96 12.56
C LEU A 99 0.72 5.10 13.18
N GLU A 100 0.87 5.91 14.23
CA GLU A 100 2.16 6.17 14.88
C GLU A 100 2.83 4.88 15.37
N HIS A 101 2.06 3.97 15.97
CA HIS A 101 2.56 2.69 16.47
C HIS A 101 2.94 1.71 15.35
N SER A 102 2.28 1.76 14.19
CA SER A 102 2.56 0.87 13.07
C SER A 102 3.78 1.28 12.23
N ILE A 103 4.18 2.56 12.23
CA ILE A 103 5.25 3.09 11.35
C ILE A 103 6.55 2.28 11.43
N ASP A 104 7.12 2.15 12.62
CA ASP A 104 8.46 1.57 12.74
C ASP A 104 8.44 0.06 12.45
N SER A 105 7.33 -0.61 12.78
CA SER A 105 7.11 -2.02 12.44
C SER A 105 7.09 -2.22 10.92
N VAL A 106 6.28 -1.43 10.20
CA VAL A 106 6.19 -1.49 8.73
C VAL A 106 7.53 -1.14 8.10
N LEU A 107 8.14 0.00 8.44
CA LEU A 107 9.41 0.43 7.83
C LEU A 107 10.55 -0.56 8.09
N SER A 108 10.57 -1.24 9.25
CA SER A 108 11.56 -2.30 9.50
C SER A 108 11.42 -3.48 8.53
N ARG A 109 10.23 -3.78 8.02
CA ARG A 109 10.02 -4.80 6.98
C ARG A 109 10.63 -4.37 5.64
N PHE A 110 10.67 -3.07 5.37
CA PHE A 110 11.35 -2.47 4.22
C PHE A 110 12.83 -2.17 4.47
N GLN A 111 13.39 -2.53 5.63
CA GLN A 111 14.77 -2.22 6.01
C GLN A 111 15.07 -0.70 6.04
N LEU A 112 14.06 0.11 6.36
CA LEU A 112 14.15 1.56 6.46
C LEU A 112 13.87 2.04 7.88
N ARG A 113 14.48 3.17 8.24
CA ARG A 113 14.06 4.03 9.35
C ARG A 113 13.20 5.16 8.81
N TRP A 114 12.45 5.82 9.70
CA TRP A 114 11.59 6.96 9.33
C TRP A 114 12.30 8.03 8.48
N TRP A 115 13.51 8.44 8.88
CA TRP A 115 14.24 9.48 8.16
C TRP A 115 14.77 9.02 6.80
N GLU A 116 15.08 7.73 6.65
CA GLU A 116 15.46 7.10 5.37
C GLU A 116 14.25 7.12 4.45
N PHE A 117 13.10 6.60 4.92
CA PHE A 117 11.84 6.64 4.17
C PHE A 117 11.44 8.05 3.71
N VAL A 118 11.53 9.06 4.59
CA VAL A 118 11.22 10.45 4.23
C VAL A 118 12.19 11.02 3.18
N ALA A 119 13.44 10.58 3.17
CA ALA A 119 14.45 11.02 2.21
C ALA A 119 14.36 10.27 0.88
N ASP A 120 14.07 8.98 0.92
CA ASP A 120 14.06 8.08 -0.24
C ASP A 120 12.78 8.21 -1.05
N ARG A 121 11.64 8.54 -0.42
CA ARG A 121 10.42 8.85 -1.18
C ARG A 121 10.67 10.05 -2.08
N SER A 122 10.78 9.77 -3.37
CA SER A 122 11.08 10.76 -4.39
C SER A 122 9.92 10.77 -5.37
N ALA A 123 9.24 11.91 -5.49
CA ALA A 123 8.24 12.10 -6.53
C ALA A 123 8.29 13.47 -7.16
N ALA A 124 7.75 13.54 -8.38
CA ALA A 124 7.51 14.78 -9.07
C ALA A 124 6.50 15.68 -8.33
N ALA A 125 5.58 15.10 -7.56
CA ALA A 125 4.78 15.86 -6.60
C ALA A 125 5.46 15.93 -5.22
N PRO A 126 5.43 17.09 -4.55
CA PRO A 126 5.87 17.20 -3.18
C PRO A 126 4.93 16.39 -2.27
N TYR A 127 5.45 15.36 -1.61
CA TYR A 127 4.72 14.68 -0.55
C TYR A 127 4.83 15.46 0.77
N PRO A 128 3.78 15.46 1.60
CA PRO A 128 3.88 15.86 3.00
C PRO A 128 5.02 15.11 3.67
N ARG A 129 5.76 15.77 4.56
CA ARG A 129 6.84 15.08 5.30
C ARG A 129 6.30 14.07 6.33
N GLN A 130 4.99 14.07 6.53
CA GLN A 130 4.23 13.24 7.44
C GLN A 130 3.47 12.14 6.70
N ILE A 131 2.99 11.14 7.43
CA ILE A 131 1.88 10.30 7.01
C ILE A 131 0.59 11.07 7.31
N LEU A 132 -0.23 11.24 6.29
CA LEU A 132 -1.52 11.89 6.44
C LEU A 132 -2.62 10.84 6.60
N GLY A 133 -3.42 10.99 7.65
CA GLY A 133 -4.68 10.27 7.82
C GLY A 133 -5.86 11.18 7.46
N CYS A 134 -6.89 10.62 6.84
CA CYS A 134 -8.17 11.28 6.63
C CYS A 134 -9.27 10.50 7.35
N LEU A 135 -9.93 11.10 8.33
CA LEU A 135 -11.13 10.53 8.94
C LEU A 135 -12.29 10.68 7.94
N SER A 136 -12.59 9.60 7.24
CA SER A 136 -13.55 9.59 6.14
C SER A 136 -14.76 8.72 6.48
N PRO A 137 -15.98 9.29 6.53
CA PRO A 137 -17.19 8.52 6.77
C PRO A 137 -17.58 7.66 5.56
N THR A 138 -16.93 7.82 4.40
CA THR A 138 -17.17 7.03 3.20
C THR A 138 -16.37 5.72 3.19
N VAL A 139 -15.32 5.60 4.03
CA VAL A 139 -14.64 4.32 4.27
C VAL A 139 -15.64 3.35 4.88
N SER A 140 -15.77 2.16 4.30
CA SER A 140 -16.72 1.17 4.77
C SER A 140 -16.25 0.49 6.06
N ARG A 141 -17.18 -0.05 6.86
CA ARG A 141 -16.83 -0.87 8.04
C ARG A 141 -16.11 -2.17 7.67
N THR A 142 -16.26 -2.63 6.43
CA THR A 142 -15.65 -3.87 5.94
C THR A 142 -14.22 -3.67 5.43
N GLU A 143 -13.85 -2.44 5.08
CA GLU A 143 -12.51 -2.07 4.61
C GLU A 143 -11.71 -1.40 5.72
N PHE A 144 -12.37 -0.58 6.55
CA PHE A 144 -11.87 0.14 7.71
C PHE A 144 -10.81 1.23 7.42
N ALA A 145 -9.88 0.97 6.52
CA ALA A 145 -8.92 1.93 6.03
C ALA A 145 -8.52 1.64 4.58
N ASP A 146 -8.14 2.69 3.86
CA ASP A 146 -7.75 2.64 2.45
C ASP A 146 -6.56 3.57 2.21
N ALA A 147 -5.47 3.02 1.68
CA ALA A 147 -4.24 3.77 1.43
C ALA A 147 -4.14 4.26 -0.01
N SER A 148 -3.65 5.49 -0.12
CA SER A 148 -3.17 6.09 -1.35
C SER A 148 -1.71 6.49 -1.20
N ILE A 149 -1.11 7.02 -2.26
CA ILE A 149 0.28 7.48 -2.21
C ILE A 149 0.48 8.71 -1.29
N SER A 150 -0.56 9.51 -1.00
CA SER A 150 -0.43 10.73 -0.18
C SER A 150 -1.18 10.70 1.14
N ALA A 151 -2.15 9.81 1.32
CA ALA A 151 -2.90 9.71 2.56
C ALA A 151 -3.51 8.33 2.78
N ILE A 152 -3.90 8.05 4.01
CA ILE A 152 -4.66 6.87 4.41
C ILE A 152 -6.04 7.34 4.89
N GLY A 153 -7.10 6.96 4.17
CA GLY A 153 -8.48 7.11 4.61
C GLY A 153 -8.76 6.13 5.74
N ILE A 154 -9.39 6.58 6.82
CA ILE A 154 -9.67 5.80 8.03
C ILE A 154 -11.12 6.04 8.42
N LEU A 155 -11.85 4.97 8.72
CA LEU A 155 -13.19 5.08 9.27
C LEU A 155 -13.15 5.79 10.64
N PRO A 156 -13.95 6.86 10.86
CA PRO A 156 -14.05 7.50 12.16
C PRO A 156 -14.42 6.52 13.29
N HIS A 157 -13.85 6.72 14.47
CA HIS A 157 -14.10 5.93 15.68
C HIS A 157 -15.46 6.27 16.32
N TYR A 158 -16.54 5.75 15.72
CA TYR A 158 -17.89 5.80 16.28
C TYR A 158 -18.06 4.84 17.50
N SER A 159 -17.30 5.07 18.57
CA SER A 159 -17.23 4.32 19.85
C SER A 159 -16.63 2.92 19.81
N GLN A 160 -16.42 2.33 18.63
CA GLN A 160 -15.80 1.02 18.50
C GLN A 160 -15.08 0.86 17.16
N TRP A 161 -13.92 0.21 17.18
CA TRP A 161 -13.17 -0.23 16.02
C TRP A 161 -12.99 -1.74 16.03
N PRO A 162 -12.69 -2.38 14.88
CA PRO A 162 -12.43 -3.81 14.84
C PRO A 162 -11.26 -4.21 15.74
N TYR A 163 -11.32 -5.41 16.32
CA TYR A 163 -10.19 -5.95 17.10
C TYR A 163 -8.89 -6.02 16.29
N ASP A 164 -8.99 -6.29 14.98
CA ASP A 164 -7.84 -6.41 14.09
C ASP A 164 -7.28 -5.06 13.59
N THR A 165 -7.70 -3.92 14.15
CA THR A 165 -7.34 -2.57 13.67
C THR A 165 -5.85 -2.42 13.38
N GLY A 166 -4.97 -2.81 14.31
CA GLY A 166 -3.53 -2.70 14.12
C GLY A 166 -3.01 -3.50 12.92
N ARG A 167 -3.60 -4.67 12.62
CA ARG A 167 -3.30 -5.46 11.42
C ARG A 167 -3.75 -4.74 10.16
N ILE A 168 -4.97 -4.19 10.14
CA ILE A 168 -5.51 -3.45 8.99
C ILE A 168 -4.67 -2.21 8.68
N ILE A 169 -4.36 -1.42 9.70
CA ILE A 169 -3.52 -0.21 9.54
C ILE A 169 -2.12 -0.59 9.07
N THR A 170 -1.55 -1.69 9.57
CA THR A 170 -0.25 -2.19 9.10
C THR A 170 -0.29 -2.59 7.62
N HIS A 171 -1.37 -3.24 7.17
CA HIS A 171 -1.58 -3.59 5.76
C HIS A 171 -1.66 -2.32 4.88
N GLN A 172 -2.53 -1.37 5.24
CA GLN A 172 -2.72 -0.14 4.48
C GLN A 172 -1.46 0.76 4.48
N LEU A 173 -0.77 0.86 5.62
CA LEU A 173 0.49 1.59 5.70
C LEU A 173 1.59 0.91 4.84
N THR A 174 1.51 -0.39 4.61
CA THR A 174 2.41 -1.09 3.68
C THR A 174 2.17 -0.63 2.25
N HIS A 175 0.92 -0.49 1.81
CA HIS A 175 0.60 0.10 0.50
C HIS A 175 1.09 1.55 0.38
N PHE A 176 0.89 2.36 1.42
CA PHE A 176 1.42 3.73 1.44
C PHE A 176 2.93 3.75 1.20
N VAL A 177 3.70 2.88 1.88
CA VAL A 177 5.15 2.77 1.72
C VAL A 177 5.53 2.26 0.33
N GLN A 178 4.86 1.21 -0.16
CA GLN A 178 5.05 0.67 -1.51
C GLN A 178 4.93 1.73 -2.59
N GLU A 179 3.84 2.49 -2.57
CA GLU A 179 3.57 3.52 -3.57
C GLU A 179 4.59 4.66 -3.49
N ASN A 180 5.02 5.04 -2.27
CA ASN A 180 6.04 6.07 -2.07
C ASN A 180 7.47 5.64 -2.49
N LEU A 181 7.78 4.35 -2.43
CA LEU A 181 9.09 3.81 -2.83
C LEU A 181 9.15 3.38 -4.29
N SER A 182 8.01 3.10 -4.93
CA SER A 182 7.97 2.59 -6.31
C SER A 182 7.54 3.59 -7.36
N ARG A 183 6.94 4.73 -6.99
CA ARG A 183 6.44 5.73 -7.96
C ARG A 183 7.13 7.06 -7.80
N TYR A 184 7.47 7.66 -8.93
CA TYR A 184 8.00 9.01 -9.04
C TYR A 184 6.97 9.98 -9.63
N HIS A 185 6.40 9.68 -10.80
CA HIS A 185 5.43 10.54 -11.47
C HIS A 185 4.27 9.80 -12.14
N SER A 186 4.28 8.47 -12.16
CA SER A 186 3.14 7.68 -12.63
C SER A 186 1.86 8.03 -11.86
N ARG A 187 0.74 8.08 -12.59
CA ARG A 187 -0.61 8.33 -12.03
C ARG A 187 -1.32 7.07 -11.54
N TYR A 188 -0.75 5.91 -11.79
CA TYR A 188 -1.29 4.61 -11.42
C TYR A 188 -0.21 3.79 -10.69
N SER A 189 -0.63 2.78 -9.91
CA SER A 189 0.31 1.88 -9.25
C SER A 189 1.17 1.16 -10.31
N LEU A 190 2.48 1.10 -10.06
CA LEU A 190 3.40 0.37 -10.93
C LEU A 190 3.54 -1.10 -10.53
N LEU A 191 3.00 -1.48 -9.37
CA LEU A 191 3.07 -2.82 -8.84
C LEU A 191 1.93 -3.68 -9.40
N PRO A 192 2.20 -4.94 -9.79
CA PRO A 192 1.15 -5.91 -10.02
C PRO A 192 0.30 -6.10 -8.77
N TYR A 193 -1.00 -6.30 -8.96
CA TYR A 193 -1.95 -6.43 -7.86
C TYR A 193 -1.58 -7.54 -6.88
N TRP A 194 -1.24 -8.74 -7.38
CA TRP A 194 -0.77 -9.85 -6.53
C TRP A 194 0.47 -9.49 -5.69
N PHE A 195 1.39 -8.68 -6.22
CA PHE A 195 2.63 -8.34 -5.52
C PHE A 195 2.36 -7.35 -4.40
N ALA A 196 1.61 -6.29 -4.71
CA ALA A 196 1.25 -5.25 -3.75
C ALA A 196 0.50 -5.85 -2.55
N GLU A 197 -0.57 -6.60 -2.82
CA GLU A 197 -1.38 -7.29 -1.80
C GLU A 197 -0.57 -8.37 -1.08
N GLY A 198 0.22 -9.17 -1.79
CA GLY A 198 1.02 -10.24 -1.20
C GLY A 198 2.05 -9.74 -0.18
N GLN A 199 2.75 -8.65 -0.51
CA GLN A 199 3.67 -8.02 0.42
C GLN A 199 2.94 -7.38 1.61
N ALA A 200 1.80 -6.70 1.37
CA ALA A 200 0.99 -6.10 2.43
C ALA A 200 0.47 -7.15 3.42
N SER A 201 -0.04 -8.27 2.92
CA SER A 201 -0.48 -9.41 3.74
C SER A 201 0.68 -10.00 4.55
N VAL A 202 1.85 -10.20 3.94
CA VAL A 202 3.03 -10.73 4.65
C VAL A 202 3.53 -9.77 5.74
N VAL A 203 3.54 -8.46 5.49
CA VAL A 203 3.96 -7.45 6.47
C VAL A 203 2.96 -7.33 7.62
N ALA A 204 1.66 -7.37 7.32
CA ALA A 204 0.59 -7.31 8.31
C ALA A 204 0.44 -8.61 9.13
N GLY A 205 1.10 -9.71 8.73
CA GLY A 205 0.98 -11.01 9.39
C GLY A 205 -0.35 -11.69 9.12
N GLU A 206 -0.91 -11.48 7.93
CA GLU A 206 -2.12 -12.15 7.46
C GLU A 206 -1.85 -13.61 7.06
N ASN A 207 -2.93 -14.36 6.83
CA ASN A 207 -2.83 -15.76 6.48
C ASN A 207 -2.11 -15.96 5.14
N GLU A 208 -1.09 -16.82 5.17
CA GLU A 208 -0.34 -17.27 4.00
C GLU A 208 -0.80 -18.69 3.63
N ALA A 209 -1.00 -18.95 2.34
CA ALA A 209 -1.35 -20.29 1.88
C ALA A 209 -0.16 -21.22 2.10
N SER A 210 -0.42 -22.48 2.46
CA SER A 210 0.68 -23.44 2.56
C SER A 210 1.25 -23.74 1.19
N ALA A 211 2.57 -23.97 1.10
CA ALA A 211 3.21 -24.27 -0.18
C ALA A 211 2.56 -25.43 -0.93
N TYR A 212 2.13 -26.52 -0.26
CA TYR A 212 1.47 -27.65 -0.92
C TYR A 212 0.12 -27.29 -1.59
N GLN A 213 -0.45 -26.13 -1.27
CA GLN A 213 -1.69 -25.61 -1.86
C GLN A 213 -1.40 -24.78 -3.12
N HIS A 214 -0.16 -24.70 -3.58
CA HIS A 214 0.21 -23.80 -4.68
C HIS A 214 -0.57 -24.00 -5.99
N TYR A 215 -1.24 -25.14 -6.19
CA TYR A 215 -2.10 -25.40 -7.35
C TYR A 215 -3.56 -24.96 -7.16
N ASP A 216 -3.95 -24.53 -5.97
CA ASP A 216 -5.32 -24.10 -5.65
C ASP A 216 -5.64 -22.71 -6.24
N TYR A 217 -4.60 -21.94 -6.60
CA TYR A 217 -4.71 -20.62 -7.22
C TYR A 217 -3.41 -20.22 -7.96
N ASP A 218 -3.56 -19.47 -9.06
CA ASP A 218 -2.45 -18.97 -9.89
C ASP A 218 -2.29 -17.45 -9.67
N PRO A 219 -1.62 -17.01 -8.58
CA PRO A 219 -1.62 -15.60 -8.17
C PRO A 219 -0.95 -14.66 -9.18
N LEU A 220 -0.03 -15.17 -10.00
CA LEU A 220 0.76 -14.36 -10.94
C LEU A 220 -0.02 -13.96 -12.21
N GLU A 221 -1.24 -14.47 -12.39
CA GLU A 221 -2.16 -14.01 -13.44
C GLU A 221 -2.91 -12.73 -13.02
N ASP A 222 -2.96 -12.41 -11.72
CA ASP A 222 -3.66 -11.25 -11.19
C ASP A 222 -2.75 -10.01 -11.22
N ALA A 223 -2.38 -9.60 -12.44
CA ALA A 223 -1.59 -8.40 -12.65
C ALA A 223 -2.36 -7.13 -12.28
N THR A 224 -3.67 -7.11 -12.55
CA THR A 224 -4.58 -6.02 -12.19
C THR A 224 -5.78 -6.52 -11.40
N LEU A 225 -6.51 -5.60 -10.74
CA LEU A 225 -7.76 -5.92 -10.05
C LEU A 225 -8.82 -6.53 -10.99
N LEU A 226 -8.77 -6.22 -12.30
CA LEU A 226 -9.71 -6.75 -13.28
C LEU A 226 -9.42 -8.21 -13.66
N ASP A 227 -8.18 -8.65 -13.47
CA ASP A 227 -7.77 -10.03 -13.72
C ASP A 227 -8.10 -10.95 -12.54
N ALA A 228 -8.18 -10.36 -11.34
CA ALA A 228 -8.39 -11.08 -10.09
C ALA A 228 -9.74 -11.84 -10.06
N GLY A 229 -9.64 -13.13 -9.73
CA GLY A 229 -10.80 -13.97 -9.44
C GLY A 229 -11.57 -13.50 -8.20
N PRO A 230 -12.86 -13.86 -8.05
CA PRO A 230 -13.67 -13.42 -6.91
C PRO A 230 -13.30 -14.12 -5.59
N GLU A 231 -12.43 -15.13 -5.61
CA GLU A 231 -12.15 -15.99 -4.47
C GLU A 231 -11.39 -15.25 -3.38
N ASP A 232 -11.97 -15.22 -2.17
CA ASP A 232 -11.33 -14.59 -1.03
C ASP A 232 -9.96 -15.22 -0.71
N TYR A 233 -9.77 -16.52 -0.87
CA TYR A 233 -8.51 -17.17 -0.52
C TYR A 233 -7.34 -16.76 -1.43
N ARG A 234 -7.55 -16.05 -2.54
CA ARG A 234 -6.48 -15.58 -3.44
C ARG A 234 -5.39 -14.77 -2.74
N PHE A 235 -5.76 -13.94 -1.76
CA PHE A 235 -4.81 -13.11 -1.02
C PHE A 235 -3.80 -13.94 -0.22
N SER A 236 -4.18 -15.12 0.28
CA SER A 236 -3.20 -16.01 0.92
C SER A 236 -2.23 -16.62 -0.09
N HIS A 237 -2.62 -16.75 -1.36
CA HIS A 237 -1.72 -17.16 -2.46
C HIS A 237 -0.84 -16.00 -2.96
N TYR A 238 -1.35 -14.76 -2.96
CA TYR A 238 -0.52 -13.57 -3.17
C TYR A 238 0.59 -13.49 -2.12
N ALA A 239 0.23 -13.70 -0.85
CA ALA A 239 1.19 -13.75 0.26
C ALA A 239 2.24 -14.86 0.06
N LEU A 240 1.81 -16.07 -0.34
CA LEU A 240 2.73 -17.19 -0.65
C LEU A 240 3.68 -16.85 -1.82
N ALA A 241 3.17 -16.25 -2.89
CA ALA A 241 4.00 -15.84 -4.02
C ALA A 241 5.05 -14.79 -3.61
N TYR A 242 4.64 -13.73 -2.93
CA TYR A 242 5.58 -12.74 -2.41
C TYR A 242 6.57 -13.37 -1.42
N ARG A 243 6.11 -14.23 -0.49
CA ARG A 243 6.96 -14.89 0.50
C ARG A 243 8.07 -15.70 -0.16
N TYR A 244 7.77 -16.45 -1.21
CA TYR A 244 8.79 -17.19 -1.96
C TYR A 244 9.96 -16.30 -2.39
N LEU A 245 9.66 -15.11 -2.93
CA LEU A 245 10.68 -14.15 -3.34
C LEU A 245 11.44 -13.59 -2.13
N GLU A 246 10.73 -13.20 -1.06
CA GLU A 246 11.32 -12.67 0.17
C GLU A 246 12.24 -13.69 0.86
N GLU A 247 11.88 -14.97 0.91
CA GLU A 247 12.67 -16.02 1.55
C GLU A 247 13.96 -16.32 0.78
N ALA A 248 13.89 -16.37 -0.55
CA ALA A 248 15.06 -16.64 -1.39
C ALA A 248 16.03 -15.46 -1.48
N ASN A 249 15.54 -14.22 -1.39
CA ASN A 249 16.32 -13.01 -1.69
C ASN A 249 16.52 -12.06 -0.50
N GLY A 250 15.68 -12.19 0.53
CA GLY A 250 15.66 -11.30 1.68
C GLY A 250 14.88 -10.00 1.45
N LYS A 251 14.48 -9.38 2.57
CA LYS A 251 13.68 -8.13 2.59
C LYS A 251 14.34 -6.97 1.86
N LEU A 252 15.65 -6.82 2.01
CA LEU A 252 16.39 -5.72 1.37
C LEU A 252 16.30 -5.80 -0.16
N ALA A 253 16.36 -6.99 -0.75
CA ALA A 253 16.20 -7.16 -2.19
C ALA A 253 14.80 -6.77 -2.66
N MET A 254 13.77 -7.06 -1.86
CA MET A 254 12.40 -6.64 -2.15
C MET A 254 12.22 -5.12 -2.04
N THR A 255 12.89 -4.44 -1.11
CA THR A 255 12.93 -2.97 -1.05
C THR A 255 13.65 -2.38 -2.27
N ILE A 256 14.83 -2.92 -2.62
CA ILE A 256 15.59 -2.48 -3.79
C ILE A 256 14.79 -2.65 -5.08
N LEU A 257 13.94 -3.70 -5.17
CA LEU A 257 13.03 -3.86 -6.29
C LEU A 257 12.08 -2.65 -6.43
N LEU A 258 11.51 -2.13 -5.33
CA LEU A 258 10.67 -0.94 -5.36
C LEU A 258 11.46 0.29 -5.82
N ASP A 259 12.67 0.50 -5.29
CA ASP A 259 13.53 1.62 -5.68
C ASP A 259 13.89 1.57 -7.17
N LEU A 260 14.15 0.38 -7.72
CA LEU A 260 14.41 0.18 -9.15
C LEU A 260 13.17 0.52 -9.99
N ILE A 261 11.97 0.19 -9.52
CA ILE A 261 10.72 0.56 -10.20
C ILE A 261 10.57 2.09 -10.23
N GLN A 262 10.85 2.77 -9.12
CA GLN A 262 10.80 4.23 -9.04
C GLN A 262 11.85 4.89 -9.94
N LEU A 263 13.06 4.32 -10.01
CA LEU A 263 14.10 4.79 -10.92
C LEU A 263 13.64 4.70 -12.38
N LEU A 264 13.04 3.58 -12.78
CA LEU A 264 12.53 3.39 -14.15
C LEU A 264 11.34 4.31 -14.45
N ASP A 265 10.49 4.58 -13.46
CA ASP A 265 9.44 5.59 -13.57
C ASP A 265 10.05 6.99 -13.76
N TRP A 266 11.11 7.34 -13.01
CA TRP A 266 11.76 8.64 -13.13
C TRP A 266 12.49 8.84 -14.48
N GLU A 267 13.25 7.85 -14.93
CA GLU A 267 13.97 7.90 -16.22
C GLU A 267 13.01 7.95 -17.42
N GLY A 268 11.82 7.34 -17.26
CA GLY A 268 10.82 7.20 -18.30
C GLY A 268 11.20 6.17 -19.37
N GLY A 269 10.29 5.94 -20.32
CA GLY A 269 10.51 4.99 -21.42
C GLY A 269 10.05 3.55 -21.15
N PHE A 270 9.57 3.28 -19.93
CA PHE A 270 8.92 2.03 -19.52
C PHE A 270 7.42 2.23 -19.22
N ASP A 271 6.80 3.16 -19.95
CA ASP A 271 5.38 3.46 -19.82
C ASP A 271 4.50 2.32 -20.34
N GLY A 272 3.35 2.14 -19.69
CA GLY A 272 2.35 1.15 -20.09
C GLY A 272 2.61 -0.25 -19.55
N PHE A 273 1.96 -1.23 -20.20
CA PHE A 273 1.81 -2.59 -19.69
C PHE A 273 2.32 -3.63 -20.69
N THR A 274 2.75 -4.77 -20.17
CA THR A 274 3.07 -5.96 -20.96
C THR A 274 1.79 -6.58 -21.53
N GLY A 275 1.94 -7.60 -22.39
CA GLY A 275 0.80 -8.38 -22.88
C GLY A 275 0.08 -9.20 -21.79
N THR A 276 0.65 -9.28 -20.59
CA THR A 276 0.12 -10.02 -19.44
C THR A 276 -0.36 -9.11 -18.30
N GLY A 277 -0.36 -7.79 -18.50
CA GLY A 277 -0.99 -6.83 -17.60
C GLY A 277 -0.04 -6.16 -16.60
N GLU A 278 1.17 -6.67 -16.38
CA GLU A 278 2.15 -6.01 -15.49
C GLU A 278 2.72 -4.75 -16.16
N THR A 279 3.22 -3.80 -15.37
CA THR A 279 3.91 -2.64 -15.94
C THR A 279 5.28 -3.02 -16.51
N TRP A 280 5.71 -2.33 -17.57
CA TRP A 280 7.08 -2.52 -18.07
C TRP A 280 8.13 -2.17 -17.02
N ALA A 281 7.89 -1.12 -16.21
CA ALA A 281 8.78 -0.75 -15.11
C ALA A 281 8.96 -1.89 -14.09
N PHE A 282 7.89 -2.57 -13.68
CA PHE A 282 7.98 -3.72 -12.78
C PHE A 282 8.79 -4.88 -13.38
N VAL A 283 8.48 -5.26 -14.62
CA VAL A 283 9.13 -6.41 -15.27
C VAL A 283 10.63 -6.17 -15.46
N GLU A 284 11.00 -4.96 -15.87
CA GLU A 284 12.40 -4.59 -16.06
C GLU A 284 13.14 -4.47 -14.73
N ALA A 285 12.53 -3.88 -13.70
CA ALA A 285 13.10 -3.85 -12.35
C ALA A 285 13.30 -5.26 -11.79
N PHE A 286 12.33 -6.17 -11.96
CA PHE A 286 12.43 -7.56 -11.51
C PHE A 286 13.62 -8.27 -12.17
N ASN A 287 13.78 -8.10 -13.49
CA ASN A 287 14.88 -8.69 -14.23
C ASN A 287 16.24 -8.06 -13.89
N ALA A 288 16.26 -6.77 -13.54
CA ALA A 288 17.46 -6.04 -13.17
C ALA A 288 17.90 -6.27 -11.71
N ALA A 289 16.96 -6.60 -10.81
CA ALA A 289 17.22 -6.78 -9.39
C ALA A 289 18.12 -8.00 -9.06
N GLY A 290 18.39 -8.86 -10.04
CA GLY A 290 19.27 -10.02 -9.86
C GLY A 290 18.69 -11.07 -8.92
N LEU A 291 17.35 -11.19 -8.88
CA LEU A 291 16.66 -12.13 -8.01
C LEU A 291 17.04 -13.59 -8.34
N VAL A 292 16.98 -14.44 -7.33
CA VAL A 292 17.25 -15.88 -7.40
C VAL A 292 16.09 -16.69 -6.85
N ASP A 293 16.04 -17.96 -7.24
CA ASP A 293 15.18 -18.97 -6.61
C ASP A 293 15.82 -19.57 -5.35
N HIS A 294 15.10 -20.49 -4.70
CA HIS A 294 15.58 -21.21 -3.51
C HIS A 294 16.84 -22.08 -3.74
N LEU A 295 17.22 -22.34 -4.99
CA LEU A 295 18.46 -23.04 -5.37
C LEU A 295 19.57 -22.07 -5.80
N ASN A 296 19.39 -20.78 -5.53
CA ASN A 296 20.30 -19.70 -5.88
C ASN A 296 20.56 -19.62 -7.40
N GLN A 297 19.59 -19.99 -8.23
CA GLN A 297 19.64 -19.79 -9.68
C GLN A 297 18.95 -18.48 -10.06
N PRO A 298 19.47 -17.74 -11.06
CA PRO A 298 18.84 -16.51 -11.53
C PRO A 298 17.37 -16.70 -11.89
N LEU A 299 16.54 -15.75 -11.45
CA LEU A 299 15.10 -15.77 -11.60
C LEU A 299 14.65 -14.52 -12.33
N THR A 300 14.34 -14.66 -13.63
CA THR A 300 13.69 -13.60 -14.41
C THR A 300 12.19 -13.61 -14.16
N TRP A 301 11.51 -12.50 -14.45
CA TRP A 301 10.06 -12.41 -14.36
C TRP A 301 9.37 -13.52 -15.18
N GLN A 302 9.81 -13.71 -16.42
CA GLN A 302 9.25 -14.73 -17.32
C GLN A 302 9.40 -16.14 -16.73
N ARG A 303 10.55 -16.45 -16.12
CA ARG A 303 10.79 -17.74 -15.48
C ARG A 303 9.91 -17.90 -14.25
N TYR A 304 9.84 -16.88 -13.40
CA TYR A 304 9.03 -16.94 -12.20
C TYR A 304 7.55 -17.17 -12.52
N LYS A 305 7.01 -16.45 -13.49
CA LYS A 305 5.63 -16.64 -13.96
C LYS A 305 5.39 -18.03 -14.54
N ALA A 306 6.26 -18.50 -15.44
CA ALA A 306 6.08 -19.78 -16.11
C ALA A 306 6.28 -20.99 -15.19
N ASP A 307 7.21 -20.89 -14.25
CA ASP A 307 7.64 -22.02 -13.42
C ASP A 307 7.09 -21.95 -11.99
N TYR A 308 6.20 -21.00 -11.64
CA TYR A 308 5.74 -20.74 -10.26
C TYR A 308 5.42 -22.01 -9.45
N HIS A 309 4.56 -22.88 -9.98
CA HIS A 309 4.20 -24.12 -9.31
C HIS A 309 5.35 -25.14 -9.26
N TYR A 310 6.20 -25.17 -10.28
CA TYR A 310 7.39 -26.01 -10.26
C TYR A 310 8.36 -25.54 -9.18
N LEU A 311 8.55 -24.22 -9.06
CA LEU A 311 9.38 -23.60 -8.04
C LEU A 311 8.86 -23.91 -6.63
N LEU A 312 7.54 -23.82 -6.40
CA LEU A 312 6.94 -24.07 -5.09
C LEU A 312 6.93 -25.55 -4.67
N SER A 313 6.82 -26.46 -5.64
CA SER A 313 6.89 -27.91 -5.38
C SER A 313 8.26 -28.41 -4.95
N HIS A 314 9.32 -27.60 -5.12
CA HIS A 314 10.71 -27.98 -4.81
C HIS A 314 11.35 -27.10 -3.73
N SER A 315 10.64 -26.11 -3.20
CA SER A 315 11.14 -25.22 -2.14
C SER A 315 11.12 -25.81 -0.72
N TYR A 316 10.66 -27.05 -0.53
CA TYR A 316 10.57 -27.73 0.78
C TYR A 316 10.95 -29.21 0.70
#